data_AF-A0A5E7Q6K4-F1
#
_entry.id   AF-A0A5E7Q6K4-F1
#
_cell.length_a   1.000
_cell.length_b   1.000
_cell.length_c   1.000
_cell.angle_alpha   90.00
_cell.angle_beta   90.00
_cell.angle_gamma   90.00
#
_symmetry.space_group_name_H-M   'P 1'
#
loop_
_entity.id
_entity.type
_entity.pdbx_description
1 polymer ?
#
loop_
_entity_poly.entity_id
_entity_poly.type
_entity_poly.pdbx_seq_one_letter_code
_entity_poly.pdbx_strand_id
1 'polypeptide(L)'
;MIGGSGNVIIGNSHSPAPFIPPLPIIGQPLVEFKAVSAGNGEPIAQQDYEIETAEGRIVKGQTNAEGMTQSVATLQPDLAVVRWTV
;
A
#
# COMPACT_ATOMS: atom_id res chain seq x y z
N MET A 1 -60.89 -9.70 -27.47
CA MET A 1 -59.77 -8.75 -27.27
C MET A 1 -58.49 -9.54 -27.13
N ILE A 2 -57.72 -9.68 -28.21
CA ILE A 2 -56.39 -10.30 -28.20
C ILE A 2 -55.56 -9.52 -29.21
N GLY A 3 -54.38 -9.07 -28.81
CA GLY A 3 -53.44 -8.39 -29.72
C GLY A 3 -52.38 -7.56 -29.00
N GLY A 4 -51.80 -8.05 -27.90
CA GLY A 4 -50.59 -7.44 -27.35
C GLY A 4 -49.39 -7.85 -28.19
N SER A 5 -48.97 -7.02 -29.14
CA SER A 5 -47.71 -7.18 -29.87
C SER A 5 -46.73 -6.12 -29.37
N GLY A 6 -45.95 -6.50 -28.36
CA GLY A 6 -44.76 -5.77 -27.95
C GLY A 6 -43.54 -6.53 -28.46
N ASN A 7 -42.97 -6.08 -29.57
CA ASN A 7 -41.72 -6.64 -30.08
C ASN A 7 -40.58 -6.20 -29.14
N VAL A 8 -40.05 -7.13 -28.35
CA VAL A 8 -38.90 -6.88 -27.48
C VAL A 8 -37.63 -7.05 -28.30
N ILE A 9 -36.90 -5.95 -28.53
CA ILE A 9 -35.55 -5.99 -29.10
C ILE A 9 -34.56 -5.97 -27.93
N ILE A 10 -34.01 -7.13 -27.56
CA ILE A 10 -32.89 -7.23 -26.62
C ILE A 10 -31.59 -7.17 -27.45
N GLY A 11 -30.91 -6.02 -27.41
CA GLY A 11 -29.56 -5.90 -27.93
C GLY A 11 -28.57 -6.62 -27.01
N ASN A 12 -28.14 -7.82 -27.37
CA ASN A 12 -27.15 -8.60 -26.60
C ASN A 12 -25.68 -8.23 -26.93
N SER A 13 -25.41 -6.99 -27.35
CA SER A 13 -24.03 -6.59 -27.70
C SER A 13 -23.27 -6.17 -26.43
N HIS A 14 -22.77 -7.17 -25.71
CA HIS A 14 -21.77 -6.99 -24.67
C HIS A 14 -20.44 -7.49 -25.22
N SER A 15 -19.46 -6.58 -25.34
CA SER A 15 -18.07 -6.94 -25.60
C SER A 15 -17.31 -6.81 -24.28
N PRO A 16 -16.96 -7.92 -23.60
CA PRO A 16 -16.14 -7.85 -22.40
C PRO A 16 -14.81 -7.16 -22.71
N ALA A 17 -14.38 -6.22 -21.86
CA ALA A 17 -13.04 -5.68 -21.96
C ALA A 17 -12.01 -6.82 -21.80
N PRO A 18 -10.92 -6.85 -22.59
CA PRO A 18 -9.86 -7.84 -22.41
C PRO A 18 -9.25 -7.70 -21.02
N PHE A 19 -9.16 -8.80 -20.28
CA PHE A 19 -8.37 -8.83 -19.05
C PHE A 19 -6.88 -8.81 -19.42
N ILE A 20 -6.17 -7.78 -18.96
CA ILE A 20 -4.70 -7.70 -19.06
C ILE A 20 -4.15 -8.04 -17.68
N PRO A 21 -3.40 -9.14 -17.51
CA PRO A 21 -2.77 -9.44 -16.23
C PRO A 21 -1.77 -8.33 -15.87
N PRO A 22 -1.71 -7.91 -14.61
CA PRO A 22 -0.69 -6.95 -14.18
C PRO A 22 0.69 -7.53 -14.42
N LEU A 23 1.62 -6.68 -14.85
CA LEU A 23 3.02 -7.06 -15.00
C LEU A 23 3.59 -7.50 -13.63
N PRO A 24 4.47 -8.51 -13.59
CA PRO A 24 5.16 -8.85 -12.36
C PRO A 24 5.94 -7.63 -11.86
N ILE A 25 5.82 -7.33 -10.57
CA ILE A 25 6.63 -6.29 -9.94
C ILE A 25 8.08 -6.76 -9.97
N ILE A 26 8.91 -6.14 -10.81
CA ILE A 26 10.35 -6.36 -10.85
C ILE A 26 10.98 -5.37 -9.88
N GLY A 27 11.27 -5.82 -8.65
CA GLY A 27 11.86 -4.99 -7.60
C GLY A 27 11.95 -5.73 -6.27
N GLN A 28 12.77 -5.19 -5.37
CA GLN A 28 12.83 -5.65 -3.98
C GLN A 28 11.64 -5.03 -3.23
N PRO A 29 10.90 -5.79 -2.39
CA PRO A 29 9.85 -5.22 -1.56
C PRO A 29 10.40 -4.09 -0.68
N LEU A 30 9.59 -3.07 -0.44
CA LEU A 30 9.96 -1.89 0.31
C LEU A 30 9.09 -1.80 1.56
N VAL A 31 9.69 -1.46 2.69
CA VAL A 31 8.97 -1.17 3.93
C VAL A 31 9.23 0.27 4.37
N GLU A 32 8.18 0.91 4.88
CA GLU A 32 8.20 2.28 5.38
C GLU A 32 7.17 2.40 6.52
N PHE A 33 7.51 3.17 7.55
CA PHE A 33 6.66 3.37 8.72
C PHE A 33 6.34 4.85 8.90
N LYS A 34 5.21 5.13 9.56
CA LYS A 34 4.79 6.49 9.90
C LYS A 34 4.69 6.68 11.41
N ALA A 35 5.44 7.62 11.94
CA ALA A 35 5.30 8.09 13.31
C ALA A 35 4.10 9.05 13.38
N VAL A 36 3.11 8.68 14.18
CA VAL A 36 1.96 9.53 14.51
C VAL A 36 1.81 9.62 16.02
N SER A 37 1.45 10.80 16.51
CA SER A 37 1.18 11.02 17.93
C SER A 37 -0.13 10.33 18.32
N ALA A 38 -0.07 9.54 19.39
CA ALA A 38 -1.24 8.79 19.88
C ALA A 38 -2.39 9.69 20.38
N GLY A 39 -2.09 10.94 20.76
CA GLY A 39 -3.08 11.85 21.33
C GLY A 39 -3.96 12.59 20.31
N ASN A 40 -3.40 12.92 19.15
CA ASN A 40 -4.04 13.77 18.14
C ASN A 40 -3.94 13.19 16.71
N GLY A 41 -3.18 12.11 16.51
CA GLY A 41 -2.93 11.53 15.18
C GLY A 41 -2.02 12.37 14.30
N GLU A 42 -1.42 13.44 14.82
CA GLU A 42 -0.53 14.30 14.04
C GLU A 42 0.80 13.60 13.74
N PRO A 43 1.37 13.79 12.54
CA PRO A 43 2.66 13.22 12.20
C PRO A 43 3.76 13.80 13.08
N ILE A 44 4.70 12.95 13.51
CA ILE A 44 5.84 13.38 14.33
C ILE A 44 7.08 13.46 13.44
N ALA A 45 7.54 14.67 13.15
CA ALA A 45 8.77 14.92 12.40
C ALA A 45 10.01 14.82 13.29
N GLN A 46 11.16 14.52 12.68
CA GLN A 46 12.45 14.40 13.37
C GLN A 46 12.48 13.39 14.52
N GLN A 47 11.58 12.41 14.49
CA GLN A 47 11.56 11.31 15.47
C GLN A 47 12.64 10.31 15.10
N ASP A 48 13.58 10.07 16.02
CA ASP A 48 14.61 9.04 15.86
C ASP A 48 13.98 7.64 15.85
N TYR A 49 14.38 6.83 14.88
CA TYR A 49 13.89 5.47 14.72
C TYR A 49 15.02 4.50 14.34
N GLU A 50 14.75 3.23 14.59
CA GLU A 50 15.55 2.09 14.17
C GLU A 50 14.64 1.04 13.53
N ILE A 51 14.87 0.71 12.26
CA ILE A 51 14.18 -0.37 11.54
C ILE A 51 15.09 -1.59 11.52
N GLU A 52 14.63 -2.69 12.06
CA GLU A 52 15.27 -4.00 11.95
C GLU A 52 14.56 -4.80 10.86
N THR A 53 15.29 -5.17 9.79
CA THR A 53 14.75 -6.05 8.75
C THR A 53 14.87 -7.52 9.17
N ALA A 54 14.10 -8.41 8.53
CA ALA A 54 14.16 -9.85 8.79
C ALA A 54 15.55 -10.47 8.54
N GLU A 55 16.38 -9.79 7.73
CA GLU A 55 17.75 -10.19 7.42
C GLU A 55 18.74 -9.78 8.53
N GLY A 56 18.25 -9.17 9.63
CA GLY A 56 19.07 -8.65 10.73
C GLY A 56 19.73 -7.31 10.42
N ARG A 57 19.32 -6.62 9.36
CA ARG A 57 19.85 -5.29 9.02
C ARG A 57 19.17 -4.24 9.87
N ILE A 58 19.97 -3.42 10.54
CA ILE A 58 19.50 -2.29 11.34
C ILE A 58 19.69 -1.00 10.54
N VAL A 59 18.60 -0.27 10.33
CA VAL A 59 18.56 1.03 9.62
C VAL A 59 18.08 2.11 10.57
N LYS A 60 18.95 3.09 10.84
CA LYS A 60 18.64 4.22 11.71
C LYS A 60 18.35 5.46 10.89
N GLY A 61 17.51 6.34 11.44
CA GLY A 61 17.24 7.63 10.84
C GLY A 61 16.27 8.45 11.65
N GLN A 62 15.87 9.59 11.07
CA GLN A 62 14.83 10.46 11.61
C GLN A 62 13.68 10.58 10.64
N THR A 63 12.46 10.69 11.16
CA THR A 63 11.28 10.85 10.33
C THR A 63 11.26 12.22 9.63
N ASN A 64 10.68 12.26 8.43
CA ASN A 64 10.52 13.51 7.68
C ASN A 64 9.40 14.40 8.26
N ALA A 65 9.12 15.54 7.62
CA ALA A 65 8.07 16.48 8.04
C ALA A 65 6.66 15.86 8.12
N GLU A 66 6.42 14.77 7.38
CA GLU A 66 5.16 14.03 7.37
C GLU A 66 5.17 12.83 8.33
N GLY A 67 6.22 12.68 9.14
CA GLY A 67 6.39 11.57 10.09
C GLY A 67 6.80 10.25 9.44
N MET A 68 7.20 10.25 8.17
CA MET A 68 7.59 9.03 7.46
C MET A 68 9.05 8.66 7.72
N THR A 69 9.33 7.37 7.89
CA THR A 69 10.69 6.83 7.88
C THR A 69 11.26 6.80 6.46
N GLN A 70 12.54 6.46 6.31
CA GLN A 70 13.08 6.12 5.01
C GLN A 70 12.51 4.78 4.55
N SER A 71 12.48 4.60 3.24
CA SER A 71 12.01 3.39 2.62
C SER A 71 13.15 2.36 2.58
N VAL A 72 12.96 1.20 3.21
CA VAL A 72 13.99 0.15 3.36
C VAL A 72 13.64 -1.07 2.54
N ALA A 73 14.51 -1.45 1.60
CA ALA A 73 14.31 -2.65 0.80
C ALA A 73 14.62 -3.90 1.64
N THR A 74 13.69 -4.85 1.67
CA THR A 74 13.85 -6.14 2.34
C THR A 74 13.01 -7.22 1.66
N LEU A 75 13.49 -8.46 1.69
CA LEU A 75 12.77 -9.59 1.10
C LEU A 75 11.50 -9.97 1.90
N GLN A 76 11.42 -9.58 3.18
CA GLN A 76 10.33 -9.95 4.09
C GLN A 76 9.82 -8.69 4.83
N PRO A 77 9.06 -7.82 4.15
CA PRO A 77 8.61 -6.55 4.72
C PRO A 77 7.69 -6.74 5.93
N ASP A 78 6.90 -7.81 5.97
CA ASP A 78 5.99 -8.13 7.07
C ASP A 78 6.71 -8.46 8.40
N LEU A 79 8.00 -8.78 8.32
CA LEU A 79 8.84 -9.11 9.48
C LEU A 79 9.76 -7.96 9.88
N ALA A 80 9.72 -6.83 9.17
CA ALA A 80 10.46 -5.65 9.58
C ALA A 80 9.82 -5.00 10.81
N VAL A 81 10.62 -4.65 11.80
CA VAL A 81 10.18 -4.05 13.06
C VAL A 81 10.77 -2.66 13.20
N VAL A 82 9.92 -1.67 13.50
CA VAL A 82 10.38 -0.31 13.84
C VAL A 82 10.41 -0.11 15.35
N ARG A 83 11.50 0.47 15.84
CA ARG A 83 11.70 0.88 17.23
C ARG A 83 11.85 2.40 17.26
N TRP A 84 10.88 3.06 17.87
CA TRP A 84 10.93 4.50 18.11
C TRP A 84 11.84 4.77 19.31
N THR A 85 12.86 5.60 19.12
CA THR A 85 13.77 5.99 20.21
C THR A 85 13.31 7.32 20.77
N VAL A 86 13.36 7.46 22.10
CA VAL A 86 12.95 8.65 22.86
C VAL A 86 14.12 9.57 23.19
#